data_AF-A0A846C1Q0-F1
#
_entry.id   AF-A0A846C1Q0-F1
#
_cell.length_a   1.000
_cell.length_b   1.000
_cell.length_c   1.000
_cell.angle_alpha   90.00
_cell.angle_beta   90.00
_cell.angle_gamma   90.00
#
_symmetry.space_group_name_H-M   'P 1'
#
loop_
_entity.id
_entity.type
_entity.pdbx_description
1 polymer ?
#
loop_
_entity_poly.entity_id
_entity_poly.type
_entity_poly.pdbx_seq_one_letter_code
_entity_poly.pdbx_strand_id
1 'polypeptide(L)' 'MSETDVVGDLMARPRVTITISEEVHEVLTSWAEKEERPLANLVAFIVTKAVKEYEQESSSPAKGKGG' A
#
# COMPACT_ATOMS: atom_id res chain seq x y z
N MET A 1 -30.50 0.91 -19.60
CA MET A 1 -29.40 1.21 -18.66
C MET A 1 -30.01 1.08 -17.28
N SER A 2 -29.70 -0.01 -16.58
CA SER A 2 -30.38 -0.37 -15.33
C SER A 2 -29.55 0.11 -14.13
N GLU A 3 -30.25 0.56 -13.10
CA GLU A 3 -29.71 1.15 -11.85
C GLU A 3 -28.80 0.19 -11.04
N THR A 4 -28.72 -1.07 -11.46
CA THR A 4 -27.93 -2.14 -10.82
C THR A 4 -26.43 -2.12 -11.16
N ASP A 5 -26.02 -1.45 -12.24
CA ASP A 5 -24.61 -1.41 -12.64
C ASP A 5 -23.77 -0.46 -11.78
N VAL A 6 -24.40 0.42 -10.99
CA VAL A 6 -23.69 1.40 -10.14
C VAL A 6 -23.17 0.77 -8.83
N VAL A 7 -23.69 -0.40 -8.45
CA VAL A 7 -23.33 -1.08 -7.19
C VAL A 7 -22.10 -1.99 -7.36
N GLY A 8 -21.71 -2.33 -8.60
CA GLY A 8 -20.55 -3.18 -8.89
C GLY A 8 -19.20 -2.49 -8.64
N ASP A 9 -19.12 -1.17 -8.82
CA ASP A 9 -17.86 -0.42 -8.74
C ASP A 9 -17.43 -0.11 -7.28
N LEU A 10 -18.39 -0.13 -6.34
CA LEU A 10 -18.10 0.10 -4.92
C LEU A 10 -17.62 -1.16 -4.16
N MET A 11 -17.72 -2.35 -4.77
CA MET A 11 -17.71 -3.65 -4.05
C MET A 11 -16.46 -4.53 -4.20
N ALA A 12 -15.40 -4.12 -4.88
CA ALA A 12 -14.19 -4.96 -5.00
C ALA A 12 -12.90 -4.21 -4.73
N ARG A 13 -12.76 -3.63 -3.53
CA ARG A 13 -11.42 -3.23 -3.07
C ARG A 13 -10.60 -4.51 -2.89
N PRO A 14 -9.52 -4.74 -3.68
CA PRO A 14 -8.71 -5.92 -3.54
C PRO A 14 -8.15 -5.98 -2.11
N ARG A 15 -8.40 -7.08 -1.42
CA ARG A 15 -7.99 -7.27 -0.03
C ARG A 15 -6.91 -8.34 0.04
N VAL A 16 -5.79 -7.98 0.65
CA VAL A 16 -4.68 -8.89 0.91
C VAL A 16 -4.62 -9.14 2.42
N THR A 17 -4.47 -10.40 2.81
CA THR A 17 -4.20 -10.80 4.20
C THR A 17 -2.76 -11.29 4.25
N ILE A 18 -1.98 -10.73 5.17
CA ILE A 18 -0.57 -11.08 5.38
C ILE A 18 -0.37 -11.47 6.84
N THR A 19 0.60 -12.35 7.08
CA THR A 19 1.11 -12.64 8.42
C THR A 19 2.46 -11.96 8.56
N ILE A 20 2.67 -11.26 9.67
CA ILE A 20 3.92 -10.58 10.01
C ILE A 20 4.45 -11.10 11.34
N SER A 21 5.73 -10.92 11.60
CA SER A 21 6.31 -11.25 12.90
C SER A 21 5.75 -10.33 14.00
N GLU A 22 5.76 -10.83 15.24
CA GLU A 22 5.32 -10.09 16.42
C GLU A 22 6.06 -8.75 16.56
N GLU A 23 7.39 -8.77 16.42
CA GLU A 23 8.23 -7.57 16.46
C GLU A 23 7.75 -6.48 15.48
N VAL A 24 7.43 -6.85 14.24
CA VAL A 24 6.94 -5.89 13.24
C VAL A 24 5.56 -5.38 13.61
N HIS A 25 4.70 -6.24 14.14
CA HIS A 25 3.36 -5.84 14.58
C HIS A 25 3.42 -4.82 15.74
N GLU A 26 4.29 -5.02 16.72
CA GLU A 26 4.47 -4.10 17.85
C GLU A 26 5.00 -2.73 17.40
N VAL A 27 6.00 -2.73 16.50
CA VAL A 27 6.55 -1.49 15.94
C VAL A 27 5.49 -0.71 15.16
N LEU A 28 4.72 -1.39 14.30
CA LEU A 28 3.64 -0.74 13.54
C LEU A 28 2.54 -0.22 14.46
N THR A 29 2.19 -0.97 15.52
CA THR A 29 1.19 -0.54 16.50
C THR A 29 1.64 0.73 17.21
N SER A 30 2.87 0.73 17.73
CA SER A 30 3.45 1.90 18.40
C SER A 30 3.53 3.13 17.49
N TRP A 31 3.82 2.93 16.19
CA TRP A 31 3.83 4.03 15.22
C TRP A 31 2.41 4.55 14.94
N ALA A 32 1.42 3.66 14.79
CA ALA A 32 0.04 4.05 14.56
C ALA A 32 -0.53 4.88 15.72
N GLU A 33 -0.22 4.49 16.96
CA GLU A 33 -0.60 5.22 18.17
C GLU A 33 0.03 6.63 18.23
N LYS A 34 1.33 6.74 17.90
CA LYS A 34 2.03 8.04 17.86
C LYS A 34 1.43 9.02 16.84
N GLU A 35 0.88 8.50 15.75
CA GLU A 35 0.24 9.32 14.72
C GLU A 35 -1.29 9.42 14.89
N GLU A 36 -1.83 8.94 16.02
CA GLU A 36 -3.26 8.95 16.35
C GLU A 36 -4.13 8.39 15.21
N ARG A 37 -3.66 7.32 14.55
CA ARG A 37 -4.34 6.72 13.38
C ARG A 37 -4.52 5.21 13.50
N PRO A 38 -5.54 4.63 12.84
CA PRO A 38 -5.72 3.18 12.81
C PRO A 38 -4.52 2.45 12.18
N LEU A 39 -4.13 1.31 12.75
CA LEU A 39 -3.06 0.45 12.25
C LEU A 39 -3.25 0.07 10.77
N ALA A 40 -4.48 -0.29 10.38
CA ALA A 40 -4.79 -0.62 8.99
C ALA A 40 -4.50 0.54 8.02
N ASN A 41 -4.76 1.78 8.43
CA ASN A 41 -4.48 2.97 7.62
C ASN A 41 -2.98 3.23 7.52
N LEU A 42 -2.23 3.03 8.62
CA LEU A 42 -0.76 3.09 8.60
C LEU A 42 -0.18 2.08 7.60
N VAL A 43 -0.61 0.83 7.67
CA VAL A 43 -0.13 -0.22 6.77
C VAL A 43 -0.47 0.11 5.33
N ALA A 44 -1.70 0.55 5.04
CA ALA A 44 -2.09 0.96 3.70
C ALA A 44 -1.20 2.12 3.17
N PHE A 45 -0.89 3.09 4.02
CA PHE A 45 0.00 4.20 3.67
C PHE A 45 1.43 3.72 3.35
N ILE A 46 2.02 2.87 4.20
CA ILE A 46 3.36 2.32 3.99
C ILE A 46 3.42 1.53 2.69
N VAL A 47 2.46 0.63 2.47
CA VAL A 47 2.40 -0.19 1.23
C VAL A 47 2.25 0.71 0.01
N THR A 48 1.40 1.73 0.06
CA THR A 48 1.24 2.70 -1.03
C THR A 48 2.55 3.44 -1.33
N LYS A 49 3.29 3.83 -0.29
CA LYS A 49 4.59 4.48 -0.44
C LYS A 49 5.61 3.53 -1.10
N ALA A 50 5.72 2.30 -0.62
CA ALA A 50 6.63 1.29 -1.15
C ALA A 50 6.37 0.99 -2.64
N VAL A 51 5.09 0.91 -3.05
CA VAL A 51 4.72 0.73 -4.46
C VAL A 51 5.20 1.91 -5.32
N LYS A 52 4.98 3.15 -4.85
CA LYS A 52 5.45 4.35 -5.58
C LYS A 52 6.97 4.38 -5.71
N GLU A 53 7.69 4.02 -4.66
CA GLU A 53 9.16 3.93 -4.68
C GLU A 53 9.63 2.88 -5.68
N TYR A 54 9.00 1.69 -5.68
CA TYR A 54 9.29 0.63 -6.65
C TYR A 54 9.04 1.06 -8.10
N GLU A 55 7.93 1.73 -8.39
CA GLU A 55 7.61 2.25 -9.72
C GLU A 55 8.61 3.32 -10.18
N GLN A 56 9.03 4.21 -9.29
CA GLN A 56 10.02 5.26 -9.58
C GLN A 56 11.41 4.68 -9.86
N GLU A 57 11.84 3.68 -9.08
CA GLU A 57 13.11 3.01 -9.28
C GLU A 57 13.13 2.21 -10.60
N SER A 58 11.99 1.57 -10.93
CA SER A 58 11.80 0.84 -12.19
C SER A 58 11.68 1.73 -13.43
N SER A 59 11.34 3.01 -13.26
CA SER A 59 11.24 4.00 -14.35
C SER A 59 12.53 4.78 -14.62
N SER A 60 13.63 4.50 -13.91
CA SER A 60 14.94 5.04 -14.28
C SER A 60 15.55 4.15 -15.38
N PRO A 61 15.54 4.57 -16.67
CA PRO A 61 16.25 3.81 -17.67
C PRO A 61 17.73 3.80 -17.28
N ALA A 62 18.32 2.62 -17.27
CA ALA A 62 19.76 2.44 -17.24
C ALA A 62 20.38 3.49 -18.18
N LYS A 63 21.13 4.44 -17.61
CA LYS A 63 21.99 5.34 -18.37
C LYS A 63 23.15 4.51 -18.90
N GLY A 64 22.86 3.65 -19.87
CA GLY A 64 23.83 3.12 -20.79
C GLY A 64 24.36 4.28 -21.62
N LYS A 65 25.54 4.77 -21.25
CA LYS A 65 26.40 5.48 -22.19
C LYS A 65 27.76 4.81 -22.15
N GLY A 66 27.84 3.69 -22.86
CA GLY A 66 29.07 3.28 -23.54
C GLY A 66 29.18 4.04 -24.87
N GLY A 67 30.42 4.28 -25.31
CA GLY A 67 30.75 4.93 -26.58
C GLY A 67 31.54 6.20 -26.38
#